data_AF-A0A6J8D4V6-F1
#
_entry.id   AF-A0A6J8D4V6-F1
#
_cell.length_a   1.000
_cell.length_b   1.000
_cell.length_c   1.000
_cell.angle_alpha   90.00
_cell.angle_beta   90.00
_cell.angle_gamma   90.00
#
_symmetry.space_group_name_H-M   'P 1'
#
loop_
_entity.id
_entity.type
_entity.pdbx_description
1 polymer ?
#
loop_
_entity_poly.entity_id
_entity_poly.type
_entity_poly.pdbx_seq_one_letter_code
_entity_poly.pdbx_strand_id
1 'polypeptide(L)'
;MEWAIFQAKAKSINNAIQVALEYEAFQNDRRKHGTKLVRAVNENDNFDLKREIYLSEQVDDFSGRLAKIENNRKNKKIFFLLPLWGFGLAAYLYLRFKDTEKYKPYKRKKEIFLIDTVEGYQSFINTVRIEKVLGLDCEWVSFNGKRRPVALLQLATQLGQCALIRLDRMDSFPKSLQDILADKSILKVGVAVKEDGKKLHLDYGLVVKGCVDLRHVLNRVRGIYTCHSKGLQGQAESILGVMLDKSNHIRCGDWEADDLSQEQIEYAANDALVGVDIFMNLVLAKMWGKKPDINIEDIFTVVDESEFWTFTRSLIQGTVDVNVGGPWNSKNPAYKGPQLTNDEEISAKDKETRAYVLRQRPLYYNCYLLAPDGESLCTCDIKKAEWYIEKGLADKVNDDPFTVQLRFEPAGRPTSKDDYYLQEKENICVVCGSKDSYVRKQVVPKEYRRYFPPSLKDHASHDILLLCMSCHVRSTQYDTTLRYQLAEECNAPIDMGSGTKQLSDHDLQKVRSAAR
;
A
#
# COMPACT_ATOMS: atom_id res chain seq x y z
N MET A 1 3.79 22.58 -14.48
CA MET A 1 2.79 23.58 -14.06
C MET A 1 2.11 24.23 -15.26
N GLU A 2 2.80 24.49 -16.38
CA GLU A 2 2.15 24.96 -17.63
C GLU A 2 1.22 23.92 -18.30
N TRP A 3 1.38 22.62 -17.99
CA TRP A 3 0.48 21.57 -18.49
C TRP A 3 -0.87 21.48 -17.75
N ALA A 4 -1.00 22.09 -16.56
CA ALA A 4 -2.25 22.11 -15.80
C ALA A 4 -3.21 23.22 -16.28
N ILE A 5 -2.66 24.31 -16.82
CA ILE A 5 -3.43 25.39 -17.47
C ILE A 5 -3.96 24.92 -18.85
N PHE A 6 -3.27 23.98 -19.49
CA PHE A 6 -3.60 23.41 -20.81
C PHE A 6 -4.82 22.46 -20.79
N GLN A 7 -5.13 21.81 -19.65
CA GLN A 7 -6.28 20.90 -19.55
C GLN A 7 -7.61 21.61 -19.19
N ALA A 8 -7.55 22.86 -18.72
CA ALA A 8 -8.69 23.59 -18.17
C ALA A 8 -9.66 24.23 -19.20
N LYS A 9 -9.50 24.00 -20.52
CA LYS A 9 -10.28 24.70 -21.57
C LYS A 9 -11.13 23.81 -22.51
N ALA A 10 -11.63 22.67 -22.04
CA ALA A 10 -12.52 21.82 -22.85
C ALA A 10 -14.01 22.13 -22.62
N LYS A 11 -14.67 22.80 -23.59
CA LYS A 11 -16.14 22.88 -23.66
C LYS A 11 -16.58 22.69 -25.11
N SER A 12 -17.48 21.74 -25.38
CA SER A 12 -18.14 21.44 -26.67
C SER A 12 -17.28 20.83 -27.79
N ILE A 13 -17.93 20.03 -28.65
CA ILE A 13 -17.40 19.13 -29.70
C ILE A 13 -16.37 19.77 -30.64
N ASN A 14 -16.41 21.09 -30.84
CA ASN A 14 -15.41 21.82 -31.65
C ASN A 14 -14.01 21.84 -31.00
N ASN A 15 -13.89 21.69 -29.67
CA ASN A 15 -12.59 21.65 -28.99
C ASN A 15 -11.89 20.28 -29.08
N ALA A 16 -12.59 19.19 -29.38
CA ALA A 16 -11.93 17.88 -29.58
C ALA A 16 -11.05 17.86 -30.84
N ILE A 17 -11.44 18.63 -31.86
CA ILE A 17 -10.67 18.82 -33.10
C ILE A 17 -9.45 19.71 -32.83
N GLN A 18 -9.61 20.78 -32.04
CA GLN A 18 -8.51 21.66 -31.66
C GLN A 18 -7.48 20.96 -30.74
N VAL A 19 -7.95 20.14 -29.80
CA VAL A 19 -7.10 19.27 -28.95
C VAL A 19 -6.33 18.24 -29.77
N ALA A 20 -6.92 17.71 -30.85
CA ALA A 20 -6.21 16.81 -31.77
C ALA A 20 -5.13 17.55 -32.59
N LEU A 21 -5.41 18.76 -33.06
CA LEU A 21 -4.46 19.61 -33.80
C LEU A 21 -3.30 20.12 -32.91
N GLU A 22 -3.58 20.42 -31.64
CA GLU A 22 -2.55 20.85 -30.67
C GLU A 22 -1.76 19.67 -30.09
N TYR A 23 -2.35 18.48 -29.96
CA TYR A 23 -1.62 17.23 -29.68
C TYR A 23 -0.65 16.89 -30.82
N GLU A 24 -1.03 17.11 -32.07
CA GLU A 24 -0.16 16.96 -33.23
C GLU A 24 1.01 17.97 -33.21
N ALA A 25 0.76 19.22 -32.79
CA ALA A 25 1.80 20.24 -32.58
C ALA A 25 2.77 19.86 -31.42
N PHE A 26 2.25 19.37 -30.29
CA PHE A 26 3.06 18.88 -29.16
C PHE A 26 3.89 17.64 -29.52
N GLN A 27 3.33 16.71 -30.30
CA GLN A 27 4.05 15.55 -30.83
C GLN A 27 5.13 15.93 -31.84
N ASN A 28 4.98 17.05 -32.55
CA ASN A 28 6.00 17.60 -33.43
C ASN A 28 7.13 18.31 -32.65
N ASP A 29 6.81 18.91 -31.50
CA ASP A 29 7.80 19.58 -30.63
C ASP A 29 8.63 18.56 -29.82
N ARG A 30 8.00 17.48 -29.32
CA ARG A 30 8.67 16.33 -28.68
C ARG A 30 9.54 15.52 -29.64
N ARG A 31 9.17 15.45 -30.92
CA ARG A 31 10.00 14.84 -31.99
C ARG A 31 11.24 15.66 -32.31
N LYS A 32 11.29 16.94 -31.93
CA LYS A 32 12.42 17.85 -32.22
C LYS A 32 13.33 18.06 -31.02
N HIS A 33 12.82 18.15 -29.79
CA HIS A 33 13.59 18.60 -28.63
C HIS A 33 13.40 17.67 -27.41
N GLY A 34 14.36 16.76 -27.21
CA GLY A 34 14.40 15.86 -26.06
C GLY A 34 14.37 16.60 -24.71
N THR A 35 13.64 15.99 -23.78
CA THR A 35 13.36 16.36 -22.37
C THR A 35 14.31 17.36 -21.69
N LYS A 36 13.78 18.55 -21.31
CA LYS A 36 14.27 19.39 -20.19
C LYS A 36 13.21 20.44 -19.77
N LEU A 37 12.69 20.39 -18.54
CA LEU A 37 12.75 21.45 -17.50
C LEU A 37 11.76 21.23 -16.33
N VAL A 38 12.13 21.80 -15.17
CA VAL A 38 11.49 21.83 -13.84
C VAL A 38 11.24 23.30 -13.43
N ARG A 39 10.24 23.54 -12.53
CA ARG A 39 9.95 24.75 -11.68
C ARG A 39 9.33 25.99 -12.39
N ALA A 40 8.50 26.87 -11.78
CA ALA A 40 7.98 27.15 -10.42
C ALA A 40 6.75 28.12 -10.49
N VAL A 41 6.22 28.54 -9.32
CA VAL A 41 5.54 29.84 -8.96
C VAL A 41 4.03 29.81 -8.63
N ASN A 42 3.74 29.77 -7.32
CA ASN A 42 3.11 30.78 -6.42
C ASN A 42 1.78 31.54 -6.70
N GLU A 43 1.09 31.78 -5.55
CA GLU A 43 0.21 32.91 -5.16
C GLU A 43 -1.25 32.89 -5.67
N ASN A 44 -2.31 33.26 -4.94
CA ASN A 44 -2.54 33.80 -3.58
C ASN A 44 -4.08 33.77 -3.30
N ASP A 45 -4.46 34.22 -2.10
CA ASP A 45 -5.76 34.82 -1.67
C ASP A 45 -6.87 33.97 -1.00
N ASN A 46 -6.76 33.89 0.33
CA ASN A 46 -7.64 34.49 1.35
C ASN A 46 -9.17 34.54 1.12
N PHE A 47 -9.96 33.93 2.03
CA PHE A 47 -11.12 34.59 2.66
C PHE A 47 -11.51 33.92 3.99
N ASP A 48 -11.79 34.77 4.97
CA ASP A 48 -11.95 34.52 6.41
C ASP A 48 -13.44 34.44 6.83
N LEU A 49 -13.67 34.02 8.08
CA LEU A 49 -14.80 34.29 9.00
C LEU A 49 -15.92 33.25 9.28
N LYS A 50 -15.69 32.50 10.38
CA LYS A 50 -16.46 32.43 11.66
C LYS A 50 -18.01 32.43 11.72
N ARG A 51 -18.55 31.45 12.47
CA ARG A 51 -19.55 31.58 13.59
C ARG A 51 -19.83 30.19 14.21
N GLU A 52 -19.43 29.86 15.44
CA GLU A 52 -20.06 30.08 16.77
C GLU A 52 -21.48 29.49 17.01
N ILE A 53 -21.52 28.37 17.77
CA ILE A 53 -22.25 28.07 19.02
C ILE A 53 -23.75 28.45 19.13
N TYR A 54 -24.64 27.46 19.33
CA TYR A 54 -25.44 27.27 20.57
C TYR A 54 -26.39 26.03 20.51
N LEU A 55 -26.46 25.33 21.65
CA LEU A 55 -27.59 24.61 22.29
C LEU A 55 -27.38 23.14 22.65
N SER A 56 -27.45 22.95 23.95
CA SER A 56 -27.40 21.78 24.80
C SER A 56 -28.74 21.02 24.91
N GLU A 57 -28.61 19.80 25.45
CA GLU A 57 -29.44 19.23 26.54
C GLU A 57 -30.46 18.09 26.26
N GLN A 58 -30.33 17.08 27.14
CA GLN A 58 -31.20 15.94 27.52
C GLN A 58 -31.07 14.66 26.67
N VAL A 59 -30.83 13.46 27.23
CA VAL A 59 -31.53 12.81 28.37
C VAL A 59 -30.62 11.82 29.12
N ASP A 60 -30.54 11.97 30.45
CA ASP A 60 -30.25 10.93 31.44
C ASP A 60 -31.54 10.16 31.81
N ASP A 61 -31.49 8.84 31.97
CA ASP A 61 -32.16 8.05 33.04
C ASP A 61 -32.19 6.54 32.68
N PHE A 62 -31.25 5.76 33.22
CA PHE A 62 -31.38 4.29 33.24
C PHE A 62 -30.77 3.65 34.49
N SER A 63 -30.89 4.30 35.65
CA SER A 63 -30.45 3.77 36.95
C SER A 63 -31.61 3.39 37.89
N GLY A 64 -32.87 3.60 37.48
CA GLY A 64 -34.05 3.29 38.31
C GLY A 64 -34.67 1.89 38.15
N ARG A 65 -34.20 1.03 37.23
CA ARG A 65 -34.92 -0.20 36.85
C ARG A 65 -34.36 -1.53 37.37
N LEU A 66 -33.24 -1.53 38.10
CA LEU A 66 -32.66 -2.76 38.64
C LEU A 66 -33.03 -3.08 40.10
N ALA A 67 -33.64 -2.15 40.84
CA ALA A 67 -33.99 -2.34 42.26
C ALA A 67 -35.32 -3.09 42.52
N LYS A 68 -35.97 -3.68 41.51
CA LYS A 68 -37.32 -4.28 41.65
C LYS A 68 -37.40 -5.80 41.45
N ILE A 69 -36.27 -6.49 41.30
CA ILE A 69 -36.26 -7.96 41.05
C ILE A 69 -35.79 -8.76 42.29
N GLU A 70 -35.33 -8.12 43.36
CA GLU A 70 -34.70 -8.84 44.48
C GLU A 70 -35.62 -9.22 45.64
N ASN A 71 -36.92 -8.88 45.62
CA ASN A 71 -37.78 -9.05 46.79
C ASN A 71 -38.87 -10.14 46.70
N ASN A 72 -38.74 -11.14 45.82
CA ASN A 72 -39.77 -12.18 45.68
C ASN A 72 -39.23 -13.61 45.45
N ARG A 73 -38.32 -14.08 46.31
CA ARG A 73 -37.95 -15.52 46.39
C ARG A 73 -37.89 -16.04 47.83
N LYS A 74 -39.04 -16.01 48.51
CA LYS A 74 -39.33 -16.91 49.65
C LYS A 74 -40.79 -17.39 49.54
N ASN A 75 -41.06 -18.35 48.64
CA ASN A 75 -42.01 -19.43 48.87
C ASN A 75 -42.07 -20.40 47.68
N LYS A 76 -42.31 -21.65 48.01
CA LYS A 76 -42.06 -22.86 47.21
C LYS A 76 -43.00 -23.04 46.00
N LYS A 77 -42.48 -23.85 45.06
CA LYS A 77 -43.15 -24.65 44.01
C LYS A 77 -43.76 -23.86 42.86
N ILE A 78 -43.03 -23.82 41.75
CA ILE A 78 -43.54 -24.05 40.40
C ILE A 78 -42.33 -24.51 39.55
N PHE A 79 -42.42 -25.73 39.04
CA PHE A 79 -41.56 -26.22 37.95
C PHE A 79 -42.05 -25.53 36.66
N PHE A 80 -41.27 -24.62 36.11
CA PHE A 80 -41.33 -24.25 34.70
C PHE A 80 -39.90 -24.21 34.16
N LEU A 81 -39.73 -24.83 33.00
CA LEU A 81 -38.51 -24.91 32.20
C LEU A 81 -37.79 -23.56 32.14
N LEU A 82 -36.65 -23.44 32.83
CA LEU A 82 -35.70 -22.34 32.60
C LEU A 82 -34.76 -22.76 31.47
N PRO A 83 -34.49 -21.88 30.48
CA PRO A 83 -33.60 -22.20 29.39
C PRO A 83 -32.17 -22.32 29.93
N LEU A 84 -31.50 -23.42 29.61
CA LEU A 84 -30.07 -23.73 29.88
C LEU A 84 -29.08 -22.65 29.41
N TRP A 85 -29.56 -21.57 28.77
CA TRP A 85 -28.78 -20.44 28.27
C TRP A 85 -28.27 -19.50 29.37
N GLY A 86 -28.95 -19.42 30.52
CA GLY A 86 -28.55 -18.51 31.61
C GLY A 86 -27.33 -18.96 32.41
N PHE A 87 -27.19 -20.27 32.66
CA PHE A 87 -26.05 -20.82 33.39
C PHE A 87 -24.76 -20.79 32.57
N GLY A 88 -24.85 -21.02 31.26
CA GLY A 88 -23.70 -20.88 30.35
C GLY A 88 -23.18 -19.46 30.29
N LEU A 89 -24.07 -18.47 30.20
CA LEU A 89 -23.67 -17.05 30.19
C LEU A 89 -23.13 -16.60 31.54
N ALA A 90 -23.75 -16.99 32.66
CA ALA A 90 -23.25 -16.66 33.99
C ALA A 90 -21.90 -17.33 34.31
N ALA A 91 -21.71 -18.60 33.92
CA ALA A 91 -20.43 -19.29 34.05
C ALA A 91 -19.37 -18.71 33.11
N TYR A 92 -19.74 -18.35 31.88
CA TYR A 92 -18.88 -17.64 30.93
C TYR A 92 -18.48 -16.26 31.46
N LEU A 93 -19.43 -15.48 31.97
CA LEU A 93 -19.18 -14.17 32.57
C LEU A 93 -18.35 -14.31 33.84
N TYR A 94 -18.60 -15.30 34.70
CA TYR A 94 -17.80 -15.58 35.90
C TYR A 94 -16.37 -16.03 35.57
N LEU A 95 -16.18 -16.93 34.60
CA LEU A 95 -14.86 -17.34 34.11
C LEU A 95 -14.12 -16.16 33.47
N ARG A 96 -14.81 -15.34 32.68
CA ARG A 96 -14.26 -14.11 32.09
C ARG A 96 -13.92 -13.07 33.16
N PHE A 97 -14.74 -12.94 34.20
CA PHE A 97 -14.51 -12.03 35.33
C PHE A 97 -13.33 -12.51 36.20
N LYS A 98 -13.19 -13.83 36.39
CA LYS A 98 -12.04 -14.43 37.07
C LYS A 98 -10.75 -14.32 36.23
N ASP A 99 -10.85 -14.39 34.91
CA ASP A 99 -9.74 -14.07 34.00
C ASP A 99 -9.36 -12.59 34.05
N THR A 100 -10.31 -11.65 34.23
CA THR A 100 -9.97 -10.22 34.38
C THR A 100 -9.22 -9.88 35.67
N GLU A 101 -9.33 -10.68 36.73
CA GLU A 101 -8.47 -10.52 37.92
C GLU A 101 -7.04 -11.03 37.70
N LYS A 102 -6.82 -11.93 36.74
CA LYS A 102 -5.52 -12.55 36.48
C LYS A 102 -4.55 -11.61 35.76
N TYR A 103 -5.07 -10.69 34.96
CA TYR A 103 -4.25 -9.84 34.09
C TYR A 103 -4.39 -8.36 34.47
N LYS A 104 -3.27 -7.65 34.52
CA LYS A 104 -3.24 -6.24 34.88
C LYS A 104 -3.59 -5.37 33.67
N PRO A 105 -4.23 -4.21 33.84
CA PRO A 105 -4.33 -3.24 32.75
C PRO A 105 -2.93 -2.82 32.31
N TYR A 106 -2.73 -2.63 31.00
CA TYR A 106 -1.47 -2.11 30.49
C TYR A 106 -1.22 -0.70 31.02
N LYS A 107 -0.14 -0.53 31.78
CA LYS A 107 0.32 0.75 32.32
C LYS A 107 1.79 0.92 31.97
N ARG A 108 2.09 2.00 31.26
CA ARG A 108 3.44 2.39 30.86
C ARG A 108 3.58 3.88 31.03
N LYS A 109 4.74 4.34 31.51
CA LYS A 109 5.05 5.77 31.49
C LYS A 109 5.18 6.19 30.02
N LYS A 110 4.33 7.12 29.60
CA LYS A 110 4.24 7.53 28.21
C LYS A 110 4.07 9.02 28.07
N GLU A 111 4.63 9.54 26.98
CA GLU A 111 4.47 10.91 26.53
C GLU A 111 3.80 10.84 25.15
N ILE A 112 2.58 11.36 25.06
CA ILE A 112 1.77 11.26 23.85
C ILE A 112 1.76 12.61 23.14
N PHE A 113 2.08 12.60 21.85
CA PHE A 113 2.09 13.75 20.99
C PHE A 113 0.98 13.59 19.95
N LEU A 114 -0.13 14.29 20.13
CA LEU A 114 -1.17 14.40 19.11
C LEU A 114 -0.70 15.40 18.06
N ILE A 115 -0.58 14.95 16.81
CA ILE A 115 0.01 15.70 15.71
C ILE A 115 -1.02 15.76 14.58
N ASP A 116 -1.56 16.94 14.32
CA ASP A 116 -2.54 17.21 13.27
C ASP A 116 -2.01 18.15 12.17
N THR A 117 -0.80 18.65 12.35
CA THR A 117 -0.16 19.62 11.45
C THR A 117 1.28 19.23 11.15
N VAL A 118 1.81 19.75 10.04
CA VAL A 118 3.21 19.59 9.65
C VAL A 118 4.14 20.23 10.69
N GLU A 119 3.76 21.38 11.22
CA GLU A 119 4.50 22.14 12.24
C GLU A 119 4.55 21.38 13.56
N GLY A 120 3.40 20.82 13.99
CA GLY A 120 3.32 19.94 15.16
C GLY A 120 4.25 18.73 15.03
N TYR A 121 4.30 18.12 13.84
CA TYR A 121 5.24 17.03 13.55
C TYR A 121 6.70 17.47 13.66
N GLN A 122 7.04 18.66 13.13
CA GLN A 122 8.42 19.16 13.23
C GLN A 122 8.82 19.47 14.68
N SER A 123 7.90 20.00 15.48
CA SER A 123 8.15 20.19 16.91
C SER A 123 8.43 18.85 17.60
N PHE A 124 7.60 17.84 17.31
CA PHE A 124 7.79 16.48 17.84
C PHE A 124 9.14 15.88 17.43
N ILE A 125 9.49 15.93 16.14
CA ILE A 125 10.71 15.24 15.67
C ILE A 125 11.99 15.90 16.20
N ASN A 126 11.93 17.20 16.54
CA ASN A 126 13.04 17.92 17.14
C ASN A 126 13.22 17.63 18.64
N THR A 127 12.16 17.19 19.33
CA THR A 127 12.21 16.89 20.78
C THR A 127 12.36 15.41 21.07
N VAL A 128 12.04 14.54 20.11
CA VAL A 128 12.03 13.09 20.30
C VAL A 128 13.28 12.42 19.76
N ARG A 129 13.82 11.50 20.55
CA ARG A 129 14.90 10.61 20.10
C ARG A 129 14.30 9.48 19.29
N ILE A 130 14.60 9.45 17.99
CA ILE A 130 14.19 8.35 17.11
C ILE A 130 15.06 7.13 17.37
N GLU A 131 14.38 6.05 17.79
CA GLU A 131 14.99 4.76 18.08
C GLU A 131 15.00 3.87 16.84
N LYS A 132 15.87 2.85 16.85
CA LYS A 132 15.96 1.84 15.78
C LYS A 132 14.74 0.91 15.72
N VAL A 133 13.86 0.97 16.73
CA VAL A 133 12.58 0.24 16.79
C VAL A 133 11.46 1.22 17.07
N LEU A 134 10.45 1.23 16.21
CA LEU A 134 9.21 1.97 16.39
C LEU A 134 8.03 0.99 16.38
N GLY A 135 7.13 1.12 17.34
CA GLY A 135 5.80 0.51 17.28
C GLY A 135 4.98 1.25 16.24
N LEU A 136 4.33 0.53 15.34
CA LEU A 136 3.46 1.11 14.33
C LEU A 136 2.11 0.42 14.37
N ASP A 137 1.07 1.24 14.40
CA ASP A 137 -0.31 0.82 14.14
C ASP A 137 -1.03 1.88 13.29
N CYS A 138 -2.28 1.61 12.89
CA CYS A 138 -3.14 2.57 12.20
C CYS A 138 -4.61 2.44 12.63
N GLU A 139 -5.32 3.57 12.66
CA GLU A 139 -6.77 3.59 12.89
C GLU A 139 -7.52 4.32 11.75
N TRP A 140 -8.77 3.94 11.52
CA TRP A 140 -9.60 4.46 10.42
C TRP A 140 -11.09 4.33 10.71
N VAL A 141 -11.89 5.16 10.04
CA VAL A 141 -13.35 5.02 10.06
C VAL A 141 -13.79 3.97 9.04
N SER A 142 -14.81 3.18 9.40
CA SER A 142 -15.45 2.23 8.47
C SER A 142 -16.91 2.63 8.27
N PHE A 143 -17.32 2.85 7.03
CA PHE A 143 -18.69 3.22 6.66
C PHE A 143 -19.29 2.16 5.74
N ASN A 144 -20.45 1.61 6.09
CA ASN A 144 -21.12 0.53 5.34
C ASN A 144 -20.22 -0.66 5.00
N GLY A 145 -19.37 -1.07 5.95
CA GLY A 145 -18.42 -2.17 5.78
C GLY A 145 -17.23 -1.88 4.85
N LYS A 146 -17.12 -0.64 4.34
CA LYS A 146 -15.96 -0.18 3.58
C LYS A 146 -15.08 0.71 4.45
N ARG A 147 -13.78 0.47 4.37
CA ARG A 147 -12.75 1.25 5.05
C ARG A 147 -12.58 2.61 4.37
N ARG A 148 -12.58 3.70 5.14
CA ARG A 148 -12.04 5.00 4.70
C ARG A 148 -10.51 5.01 4.76
N PRO A 149 -9.83 6.01 4.17
CA PRO A 149 -8.39 6.19 4.37
C PRO A 149 -7.98 6.12 5.84
N VAL A 150 -6.72 5.76 6.12
CA VAL A 150 -6.19 5.74 7.50
C VAL A 150 -6.32 7.14 8.09
N ALA A 151 -7.06 7.30 9.18
CA ALA A 151 -7.21 8.60 9.82
C ALA A 151 -6.03 8.91 10.74
N LEU A 152 -5.56 7.90 11.48
CA LEU A 152 -4.52 8.05 12.48
C LEU A 152 -3.40 7.04 12.28
N LEU A 153 -2.16 7.51 12.28
CA LEU A 153 -0.93 6.70 12.32
C LEU A 153 -0.30 6.83 13.69
N GLN A 154 -0.01 5.71 14.36
CA GLN A 154 0.71 5.69 15.62
C GLN A 154 2.17 5.30 15.42
N LEU A 155 3.10 6.05 16.00
CA LEU A 155 4.53 5.75 16.04
C LEU A 155 5.04 5.84 17.47
N ALA A 156 5.37 4.70 18.08
CA ALA A 156 5.83 4.62 19.46
C ALA A 156 7.31 4.25 19.57
N THR A 157 8.07 4.94 20.41
CA THR A 157 9.47 4.62 20.72
C THR A 157 9.58 3.68 21.93
N GLN A 158 10.74 3.07 22.11
CA GLN A 158 11.04 2.28 23.31
C GLN A 158 11.03 3.12 24.61
N LEU A 159 11.27 4.43 24.52
CA LEU A 159 11.31 5.31 25.68
C LEU A 159 9.92 5.74 26.18
N GLY A 160 8.85 5.26 25.54
CA GLY A 160 7.47 5.59 25.91
C GLY A 160 6.93 6.84 25.21
N GLN A 161 7.65 7.42 24.25
CA GLN A 161 7.16 8.54 23.45
C GLN A 161 6.31 8.00 22.31
N CYS A 162 5.11 8.55 22.10
CA CYS A 162 4.19 8.09 21.06
C CYS A 162 3.61 9.26 20.28
N ALA A 163 3.89 9.31 18.98
CA ALA A 163 3.24 10.22 18.05
C ALA A 163 1.94 9.61 17.54
N LEU A 164 0.84 10.36 17.68
CA LEU A 164 -0.46 10.09 17.11
C LEU A 164 -0.66 11.09 15.97
N ILE A 165 -0.30 10.67 14.75
CA ILE A 165 -0.28 11.53 13.57
C ILE A 165 -1.62 11.40 12.85
N ARG A 166 -2.43 12.46 12.89
CA ARG A 166 -3.72 12.59 12.23
C ARG A 166 -3.55 12.85 10.74
N LEU A 167 -3.41 11.76 9.98
CA LEU A 167 -3.22 11.82 8.54
C LEU A 167 -4.43 12.44 7.82
N ASP A 168 -5.63 12.31 8.38
CA ASP A 168 -6.87 12.92 7.86
C ASP A 168 -6.87 14.46 7.92
N ARG A 169 -6.00 15.05 8.75
CA ARG A 169 -5.86 16.50 8.94
C ARG A 169 -4.67 17.11 8.20
N MET A 170 -3.90 16.28 7.50
CA MET A 170 -2.67 16.71 6.82
C MET A 170 -2.83 16.65 5.30
N ASP A 171 -2.70 17.80 4.64
CA ASP A 171 -2.69 17.87 3.17
C ASP A 171 -1.40 17.32 2.56
N SER A 172 -0.30 17.35 3.33
CA SER A 172 0.99 16.83 2.90
C SER A 172 1.79 16.31 4.10
N PHE A 173 2.71 15.39 3.83
CA PHE A 173 3.49 14.73 4.86
C PHE A 173 4.94 15.24 4.88
N PRO A 174 5.50 15.58 6.06
CA PRO A 174 6.88 15.99 6.20
C PRO A 174 7.84 14.97 5.58
N LYS A 175 8.90 15.45 4.91
CA LYS A 175 9.89 14.55 4.28
C LYS A 175 10.55 13.62 5.31
N SER A 176 10.81 14.12 6.51
CA SER A 176 11.33 13.34 7.64
C SER A 176 10.42 12.17 8.04
N LEU A 177 9.08 12.36 8.04
CA LEU A 177 8.15 11.25 8.28
C LEU A 177 8.26 10.18 7.18
N GLN A 178 8.28 10.60 5.93
CA GLN A 178 8.43 9.70 4.79
C GLN A 178 9.76 8.93 4.86
N ASP A 179 10.84 9.60 5.24
CA ASP A 179 12.17 9.01 5.35
C ASP A 179 12.24 8.00 6.50
N ILE A 180 11.67 8.33 7.67
CA ILE A 180 11.59 7.39 8.81
C ILE A 180 10.77 6.15 8.44
N LEU A 181 9.62 6.33 7.79
CA LEU A 181 8.78 5.20 7.36
C LEU A 181 9.49 4.34 6.30
N ALA A 182 10.21 4.96 5.36
CA ALA A 182 10.90 4.28 4.27
C ALA A 182 12.28 3.70 4.65
N ASP A 183 12.84 4.09 5.79
CA ASP A 183 14.14 3.61 6.27
C ASP A 183 14.03 2.18 6.82
N LYS A 184 14.69 1.22 6.16
CA LYS A 184 14.69 -0.19 6.57
C LYS A 184 15.56 -0.45 7.80
N SER A 185 16.46 0.47 8.16
CA SER A 185 17.27 0.38 9.38
C SER A 185 16.47 0.67 10.65
N ILE A 186 15.32 1.36 10.51
CA ILE A 186 14.34 1.59 11.57
C ILE A 186 13.24 0.54 11.44
N LEU A 187 13.16 -0.37 12.41
CA LEU A 187 12.17 -1.45 12.42
C LEU A 187 10.79 -0.91 12.84
N LYS A 188 9.73 -1.29 12.12
CA LYS A 188 8.34 -0.99 12.45
C LYS A 188 7.70 -2.27 12.97
N VAL A 189 7.48 -2.36 14.26
CA VAL A 189 6.99 -3.58 14.92
C VAL A 189 5.51 -3.46 15.24
N GLY A 190 4.78 -4.56 15.05
CA GLY A 190 3.34 -4.63 15.34
C GLY A 190 2.74 -5.94 14.86
N VAL A 191 1.45 -6.16 15.13
CA VAL A 191 0.73 -7.33 14.60
C VAL A 191 0.07 -6.95 13.29
N ALA A 192 0.39 -7.66 12.21
CA ALA A 192 -0.06 -7.30 10.85
C ALA A 192 0.44 -5.93 10.35
N VAL A 193 1.48 -5.37 10.97
CA VAL A 193 2.06 -4.05 10.67
C VAL A 193 2.40 -3.81 9.19
N LYS A 194 2.73 -4.86 8.43
CA LYS A 194 2.93 -4.74 6.97
C LYS A 194 1.63 -4.44 6.24
N GLU A 195 0.50 -4.98 6.69
CA GLU A 195 -0.81 -4.66 6.15
C GLU A 195 -1.19 -3.20 6.46
N ASP A 196 -0.77 -2.63 7.59
CA ASP A 196 -0.96 -1.20 7.88
C ASP A 196 -0.06 -0.34 7.01
N GLY A 197 1.20 -0.74 6.83
CA GLY A 197 2.10 -0.16 5.83
C GLY A 197 1.52 -0.19 4.41
N LYS A 198 0.79 -1.25 4.02
CA LYS A 198 0.07 -1.29 2.74
C LYS A 198 -1.09 -0.29 2.70
N LYS A 199 -1.87 -0.15 3.78
CA LYS A 199 -2.97 0.83 3.84
C LYS A 199 -2.41 2.25 3.71
N LEU A 200 -1.39 2.59 4.48
CA LEU A 200 -0.67 3.88 4.40
C LEU A 200 -0.16 4.16 2.98
N HIS A 201 0.40 3.14 2.32
CA HIS A 201 0.85 3.28 0.94
C HIS A 201 -0.32 3.49 -0.04
N LEU A 202 -1.40 2.73 0.10
CA LEU A 202 -2.58 2.82 -0.76
C LEU A 202 -3.29 4.17 -0.62
N ASP A 203 -3.43 4.66 0.61
CA ASP A 203 -4.17 5.87 0.93
C ASP A 203 -3.37 7.14 0.66
N TYR A 204 -2.09 7.13 1.04
CA TYR A 204 -1.28 8.35 1.12
C TYR A 204 0.04 8.26 0.34
N GLY A 205 0.34 7.12 -0.27
CA GLY A 205 1.62 6.89 -0.94
C GLY A 205 2.80 6.71 0.01
N LEU A 206 2.58 6.72 1.34
CA LEU A 206 3.61 6.55 2.36
C LEU A 206 4.20 5.14 2.29
N VAL A 207 5.47 5.04 1.89
CA VAL A 207 6.17 3.76 1.80
C VAL A 207 6.72 3.38 3.17
N VAL A 208 6.23 2.27 3.72
CA VAL A 208 6.74 1.72 4.98
C VAL A 208 7.63 0.51 4.70
N LYS A 209 8.88 0.55 5.17
CA LYS A 209 9.85 -0.55 5.11
C LYS A 209 10.38 -0.88 6.50
N GLY A 210 10.96 -2.06 6.67
CA GLY A 210 11.43 -2.50 7.98
C GLY A 210 10.30 -3.06 8.84
N CYS A 211 9.18 -3.46 8.25
CA CYS A 211 8.02 -4.00 8.96
C CYS A 211 8.35 -5.37 9.55
N VAL A 212 8.22 -5.53 10.86
CA VAL A 212 8.46 -6.79 11.58
C VAL A 212 7.16 -7.21 12.27
N ASP A 213 6.51 -8.22 11.69
CA ASP A 213 5.29 -8.77 12.29
C ASP A 213 5.62 -9.62 13.53
N LEU A 214 5.07 -9.23 14.67
CA LEU A 214 5.33 -9.88 15.96
C LEU A 214 4.98 -11.37 15.96
N ARG A 215 4.03 -11.79 15.10
CA ARG A 215 3.66 -13.21 14.97
C ARG A 215 4.82 -14.05 14.42
N HIS A 216 5.65 -13.49 13.54
CA HIS A 216 6.85 -14.18 13.03
C HIS A 216 7.93 -14.30 14.10
N VAL A 217 8.13 -13.23 14.88
CA VAL A 217 9.12 -13.19 15.97
C VAL A 217 8.74 -14.17 17.08
N LEU A 218 7.47 -14.17 17.50
CA LEU A 218 6.92 -15.11 18.47
C LEU A 218 7.14 -16.58 18.05
N ASN A 219 6.96 -16.90 16.76
CA ASN A 219 7.19 -18.24 16.23
C ASN A 219 8.65 -18.72 16.34
N ARG A 220 9.61 -17.84 16.64
CA ARG A 220 11.06 -18.11 16.75
C ARG A 220 11.57 -18.22 18.19
N VAL A 221 10.70 -17.99 19.18
CA VAL A 221 10.96 -18.23 20.62
C VAL A 221 10.09 -19.38 21.16
N ARG A 222 9.96 -20.45 20.37
CA ARG A 222 9.12 -21.60 20.71
C ARG A 222 9.53 -22.20 22.05
N GLY A 223 8.53 -22.62 22.83
CA GLY A 223 8.73 -23.27 24.14
C GLY A 223 8.85 -22.30 25.32
N ILE A 224 9.00 -20.99 25.08
CA ILE A 224 9.07 -19.99 26.17
C ILE A 224 7.68 -19.44 26.51
N TYR A 225 6.89 -19.11 25.49
CA TYR A 225 5.53 -18.59 25.65
C TYR A 225 4.50 -19.53 25.05
N THR A 226 3.35 -19.63 25.73
CA THR A 226 2.16 -20.32 25.22
C THR A 226 1.14 -19.24 24.84
N CYS A 227 0.98 -18.99 23.55
CA CYS A 227 0.04 -17.98 23.03
C CYS A 227 -1.13 -18.66 22.32
N HIS A 228 -2.34 -18.49 22.83
CA HIS A 228 -3.55 -19.07 22.23
C HIS A 228 -4.11 -18.23 21.07
N SER A 229 -3.86 -16.92 21.08
CA SER A 229 -4.24 -15.99 20.01
C SER A 229 -3.01 -15.29 19.45
N LYS A 230 -3.00 -15.12 18.13
CA LYS A 230 -1.93 -14.41 17.39
C LYS A 230 -2.21 -12.92 17.23
N GLY A 231 -3.35 -12.42 17.69
CA GLY A 231 -3.66 -10.98 17.72
C GLY A 231 -2.85 -10.24 18.79
N LEU A 232 -2.82 -8.90 18.71
CA LEU A 232 -2.02 -8.05 19.61
C LEU A 232 -2.34 -8.32 21.08
N GLN A 233 -3.62 -8.30 21.44
CA GLN A 233 -4.07 -8.67 22.78
C GLN A 233 -3.53 -10.03 23.24
N GLY A 234 -3.71 -11.08 22.43
CA GLY A 234 -3.36 -12.44 22.84
C GLY A 234 -1.87 -12.57 23.14
N GLN A 235 -1.06 -11.82 22.39
CA GLN A 235 0.38 -11.71 22.64
C GLN A 235 0.66 -10.86 23.90
N ALA A 236 -0.01 -9.73 24.10
CA ALA A 236 0.12 -8.91 25.30
C ALA A 236 -0.22 -9.69 26.59
N GLU A 237 -1.31 -10.45 26.60
CA GLU A 237 -1.73 -11.30 27.71
C GLU A 237 -0.68 -12.40 27.99
N SER A 238 -0.16 -13.04 26.95
CA SER A 238 0.71 -14.21 27.09
C SER A 238 2.16 -13.85 27.42
N ILE A 239 2.63 -12.70 26.92
CA ILE A 239 4.03 -12.27 26.99
C ILE A 239 4.24 -11.28 28.14
N LEU A 240 3.36 -10.29 28.27
CA LEU A 240 3.48 -9.21 29.25
C LEU A 240 2.55 -9.41 30.45
N GLY A 241 1.57 -10.32 30.38
CA GLY A 241 0.59 -10.52 31.46
C GLY A 241 -0.42 -9.37 31.58
N VAL A 242 -0.63 -8.60 30.51
CA VAL A 242 -1.48 -7.41 30.51
C VAL A 242 -2.71 -7.57 29.60
N MET A 243 -3.77 -6.83 29.93
CA MET A 243 -4.95 -6.68 29.08
C MET A 243 -4.95 -5.28 28.44
N LEU A 244 -5.18 -5.23 27.13
CA LEU A 244 -5.52 -4.00 26.42
C LEU A 244 -7.02 -3.78 26.48
N ASP A 245 -7.42 -2.53 26.27
CA ASP A 245 -8.83 -2.19 26.10
C ASP A 245 -9.36 -2.81 24.80
N LYS A 246 -10.57 -3.34 24.85
CA LYS A 246 -11.27 -3.98 23.72
C LYS A 246 -12.62 -3.33 23.46
N SER A 247 -12.84 -2.15 24.02
CA SER A 247 -14.05 -1.38 23.87
C SER A 247 -14.32 -1.11 22.38
N ASN A 248 -15.37 -1.73 21.84
CA ASN A 248 -15.72 -1.56 20.43
C ASN A 248 -16.10 -0.11 20.10
N HIS A 249 -16.58 0.66 21.08
CA HIS A 249 -16.93 2.07 20.87
C HIS A 249 -15.69 2.95 20.64
N ILE A 250 -14.52 2.56 21.15
CA ILE A 250 -13.24 3.23 20.87
C ILE A 250 -12.63 2.66 19.59
N ARG A 251 -12.43 1.34 19.53
CA ARG A 251 -11.77 0.67 18.40
C ARG A 251 -12.49 0.88 17.06
N CYS A 252 -13.81 0.96 17.08
CA CYS A 252 -14.64 1.27 15.91
C CYS A 252 -15.27 2.66 16.02
N GLY A 253 -14.67 3.54 16.84
CA GLY A 253 -15.10 4.92 17.03
C GLY A 253 -14.79 5.79 15.81
N ASP A 254 -15.20 7.05 15.91
CA ASP A 254 -14.92 8.03 14.87
C ASP A 254 -13.48 8.56 15.02
N TRP A 255 -12.55 7.97 14.27
CA TRP A 255 -11.16 8.38 14.21
C TRP A 255 -10.92 9.61 13.33
N GLU A 256 -11.94 10.07 12.60
CA GLU A 256 -11.92 11.30 11.82
C GLU A 256 -12.54 12.48 12.59
N ALA A 257 -13.01 12.27 13.83
CA ALA A 257 -13.62 13.31 14.68
C ALA A 257 -12.71 14.54 14.82
N ASP A 258 -13.28 15.75 14.94
CA ASP A 258 -12.50 16.99 15.08
C ASP A 258 -11.55 16.94 16.28
N ASP A 259 -12.06 16.51 17.43
CA ASP A 259 -11.27 16.23 18.62
C ASP A 259 -11.35 14.74 18.94
N LEU A 260 -10.19 14.10 19.10
CA LEU A 260 -10.14 12.74 19.62
C LEU A 260 -10.36 12.76 21.13
N SER A 261 -11.18 11.84 21.63
CA SER A 261 -11.38 11.71 23.06
C SER A 261 -10.08 11.26 23.74
N GLN A 262 -9.95 11.57 25.04
CA GLN A 262 -8.81 11.11 25.83
C GLN A 262 -8.69 9.58 25.76
N GLU A 263 -9.80 8.86 25.84
CA GLU A 263 -9.81 7.39 25.72
C GLU A 263 -9.30 6.89 24.36
N GLN A 264 -9.64 7.56 23.25
CA GLN A 264 -9.11 7.26 21.91
C GLN A 264 -7.59 7.50 21.83
N ILE A 265 -7.14 8.61 22.39
CA ILE A 265 -5.71 8.98 22.47
C ILE A 265 -4.94 7.92 23.28
N GLU A 266 -5.44 7.53 24.45
CA GLU A 266 -4.84 6.49 25.27
C GLU A 266 -4.79 5.14 24.56
N TYR A 267 -5.90 4.74 23.94
CA TYR A 267 -6.06 3.49 23.22
C TYR A 267 -5.04 3.39 22.08
N ALA A 268 -5.03 4.39 21.20
CA ALA A 268 -4.14 4.42 20.04
C ALA A 268 -2.66 4.37 20.46
N ALA A 269 -2.28 5.15 21.47
CA ALA A 269 -0.91 5.13 21.98
C ALA A 269 -0.52 3.76 22.56
N ASN A 270 -1.44 3.11 23.28
CA ASN A 270 -1.19 1.80 23.89
C ASN A 270 -0.99 0.70 22.84
N ASP A 271 -1.75 0.71 21.74
CA ASP A 271 -1.64 -0.31 20.69
C ASP A 271 -0.27 -0.28 19.97
N ALA A 272 0.31 0.90 19.77
CA ALA A 272 1.69 1.02 19.27
C ALA A 272 2.75 0.68 20.33
N LEU A 273 2.60 1.19 21.57
CA LEU A 273 3.56 0.99 22.65
C LEU A 273 3.67 -0.49 23.07
N VAL A 274 2.54 -1.20 23.17
CA VAL A 274 2.55 -2.62 23.52
C VAL A 274 3.24 -3.46 22.44
N GLY A 275 3.16 -3.04 21.17
CA GLY A 275 3.88 -3.67 20.07
C GLY A 275 5.40 -3.62 20.27
N VAL A 276 5.93 -2.47 20.72
CA VAL A 276 7.35 -2.33 21.11
C VAL A 276 7.66 -3.24 22.28
N ASP A 277 6.81 -3.26 23.31
CA ASP A 277 7.10 -4.03 24.52
C ASP A 277 7.15 -5.53 24.29
N ILE A 278 6.22 -6.03 23.49
CA ILE A 278 6.21 -7.41 23.03
C ILE A 278 7.51 -7.70 22.28
N PHE A 279 7.90 -6.85 21.32
CA PHE A 279 9.11 -7.08 20.52
C PHE A 279 10.35 -7.22 21.40
N MET A 280 10.59 -6.27 22.30
CA MET A 280 11.76 -6.27 23.18
C MET A 280 11.77 -7.49 24.11
N ASN A 281 10.61 -7.86 24.68
CA ASN A 281 10.48 -9.06 25.51
C ASN A 281 10.79 -10.34 24.74
N LEU A 282 10.38 -10.43 23.46
CA LEU A 282 10.71 -11.56 22.60
C LEU A 282 12.22 -11.64 22.31
N VAL A 283 12.89 -10.50 22.13
CA VAL A 283 14.35 -10.47 21.98
C VAL A 283 15.04 -10.97 23.24
N LEU A 284 14.68 -10.44 24.41
CA LEU A 284 15.25 -10.89 25.68
C LEU A 284 14.96 -12.36 25.97
N ALA A 285 13.75 -12.82 25.65
CA ALA A 285 13.41 -14.23 25.80
C ALA A 285 14.30 -15.12 24.94
N LYS A 286 14.63 -14.69 23.72
CA LYS A 286 15.58 -15.41 22.86
C LYS A 286 17.00 -15.40 23.44
N MET A 287 17.43 -14.26 23.99
CA MET A 287 18.74 -14.08 24.61
C MET A 287 18.92 -15.01 25.82
N TRP A 288 17.95 -15.00 26.73
CA TRP A 288 18.05 -15.70 28.01
C TRP A 288 17.50 -17.12 27.98
N GLY A 289 16.81 -17.52 26.91
CA GLY A 289 16.16 -18.82 26.78
C GLY A 289 14.99 -19.03 27.74
N LYS A 290 14.51 -17.97 28.40
CA LYS A 290 13.41 -17.98 29.38
C LYS A 290 12.64 -16.68 29.32
N LYS A 291 11.47 -16.62 29.98
CA LYS A 291 10.73 -15.37 30.11
C LYS A 291 11.57 -14.33 30.87
N PRO A 292 11.72 -13.11 30.34
CA PRO A 292 12.38 -12.03 31.06
C PRO A 292 11.55 -11.62 32.27
N ASP A 293 12.24 -11.26 33.36
CA ASP A 293 11.66 -10.70 34.57
C ASP A 293 12.32 -9.33 34.80
N ILE A 294 12.00 -8.38 33.92
CA ILE A 294 12.56 -7.04 33.92
C ILE A 294 11.54 -6.04 33.37
N ASN A 295 11.58 -4.80 33.88
CA ASN A 295 10.87 -3.71 33.26
C ASN A 295 11.57 -3.29 31.96
N ILE A 296 10.77 -3.01 30.93
CA ILE A 296 11.28 -2.63 29.60
C ILE A 296 12.15 -1.37 29.61
N GLU A 297 11.85 -0.46 30.53
CA GLU A 297 12.56 0.81 30.71
C GLU A 297 14.00 0.59 31.21
N ASP A 298 14.27 -0.55 31.85
CA ASP A 298 15.56 -0.88 32.46
C ASP A 298 16.44 -1.77 31.56
N ILE A 299 15.96 -2.18 30.38
CA ILE A 299 16.63 -3.19 29.54
C ILE A 299 18.10 -2.84 29.27
N PHE A 300 18.38 -1.63 28.79
CA PHE A 300 19.75 -1.23 28.43
C PHE A 300 20.60 -0.82 29.63
N THR A 301 20.06 -0.89 30.85
CA THR A 301 20.88 -0.78 32.07
C THR A 301 21.54 -2.11 32.41
N VAL A 302 21.01 -3.23 31.92
CA VAL A 302 21.51 -4.59 32.22
C VAL A 302 21.92 -5.40 31.00
N VAL A 303 21.48 -5.01 29.80
CA VAL A 303 21.80 -5.71 28.54
C VAL A 303 22.71 -4.86 27.69
N ASP A 304 23.81 -5.46 27.21
CA ASP A 304 24.68 -4.85 26.22
C ASP A 304 23.94 -4.60 24.90
N GLU A 305 24.02 -3.39 24.37
CA GLU A 305 23.26 -2.99 23.17
C GLU A 305 23.69 -3.82 21.93
N SER A 306 24.99 -4.13 21.80
CA SER A 306 25.50 -4.91 20.66
C SER A 306 25.01 -6.36 20.70
N GLU A 307 24.97 -6.95 21.89
CA GLU A 307 24.39 -8.27 22.12
C GLU A 307 22.89 -8.26 21.78
N PHE A 308 22.13 -7.29 22.30
CA PHE A 308 20.71 -7.12 21.98
C PHE A 308 20.45 -7.07 20.47
N TRP A 309 21.24 -6.29 19.73
CA TRP A 309 21.12 -6.17 18.27
C TRP A 309 21.54 -7.43 17.51
N THR A 310 22.43 -8.24 18.07
CA THR A 310 22.82 -9.53 17.50
C THR A 310 21.68 -10.53 17.57
N PHE A 311 21.02 -10.65 18.72
CA PHE A 311 19.84 -11.51 18.87
C PHE A 311 18.63 -10.98 18.11
N THR A 312 18.46 -9.66 18.06
CA THR A 312 17.42 -9.02 17.24
C THR A 312 17.57 -9.41 15.76
N ARG A 313 18.77 -9.25 15.18
CA ARG A 313 19.04 -9.63 13.78
C ARG A 313 18.75 -11.10 13.51
N SER A 314 19.14 -11.99 14.44
CA SER A 314 18.85 -13.42 14.36
C SER A 314 17.34 -13.70 14.36
N LEU A 315 16.59 -13.06 15.26
CA LEU A 315 15.14 -13.23 15.35
C LEU A 315 14.40 -12.75 14.10
N ILE A 316 14.81 -11.63 13.49
CA ILE A 316 14.08 -11.04 12.37
C ILE A 316 14.61 -11.47 10.98
N GLN A 317 15.67 -12.28 10.93
CA GLN A 317 16.30 -12.68 9.67
C GLN A 317 15.28 -13.34 8.73
N GLY A 318 15.03 -12.73 7.57
CA GLY A 318 14.08 -13.26 6.58
C GLY A 318 12.60 -13.12 6.95
N THR A 319 12.26 -12.31 7.97
CA THR A 319 10.86 -12.01 8.34
C THR A 319 10.51 -10.53 8.21
N VAL A 320 11.52 -9.66 8.03
CA VAL A 320 11.32 -8.23 7.73
C VAL A 320 10.61 -8.07 6.40
N ASP A 321 9.55 -7.27 6.37
CA ASP A 321 8.68 -7.01 5.23
C ASP A 321 7.99 -8.26 4.66
N VAL A 322 7.71 -9.28 5.49
CA VAL A 322 7.05 -10.54 5.09
C VAL A 322 5.62 -10.66 5.65
N ASN A 323 4.65 -11.02 4.80
CA ASN A 323 3.25 -11.25 5.24
C ASN A 323 3.14 -12.55 6.04
N VAL A 324 2.30 -12.58 7.08
CA VAL A 324 1.95 -13.82 7.79
C VAL A 324 0.88 -14.56 7.00
N GLY A 325 1.29 -15.56 6.20
CA GLY A 325 0.39 -16.34 5.34
C GLY A 325 0.93 -16.68 3.93
N GLY A 326 2.11 -16.16 3.56
CA GLY A 326 2.84 -16.67 2.39
C GLY A 326 3.53 -18.01 2.68
N PRO A 327 3.88 -18.82 1.67
CA PRO A 327 4.57 -20.09 1.88
C PRO A 327 5.85 -19.86 2.68
N TRP A 328 5.92 -20.47 3.86
CA TRP A 328 7.14 -20.55 4.63
C TRP A 328 8.04 -21.58 3.93
N ASN A 329 8.97 -21.13 3.09
CA ASN A 329 9.98 -22.02 2.53
C ASN A 329 10.96 -22.41 3.64
N SER A 330 10.66 -23.51 4.33
CA SER A 330 11.57 -24.18 5.26
C SER A 330 12.74 -24.89 4.56
N LYS A 331 12.96 -24.63 3.27
CA LYS A 331 14.05 -25.20 2.50
C LYS A 331 14.87 -24.07 1.91
N ASN A 332 15.95 -23.72 2.60
CA ASN A 332 17.17 -23.34 1.91
C ASN A 332 17.87 -24.66 1.53
N PRO A 333 17.93 -25.06 0.25
CA PRO A 333 19.05 -25.84 -0.21
C PRO A 333 20.00 -24.92 -0.96
N ALA A 334 21.29 -25.13 -0.73
CA ALA A 334 22.37 -24.54 -1.49
C ALA A 334 22.10 -24.60 -3.01
N TYR A 335 22.53 -23.54 -3.68
CA TYR A 335 22.62 -23.35 -5.13
C TYR A 335 22.87 -24.65 -5.92
N LYS A 336 21.97 -25.00 -6.84
CA LYS A 336 22.24 -25.80 -8.05
C LYS A 336 21.32 -25.33 -9.19
N GLY A 337 21.91 -25.05 -10.36
CA GLY A 337 21.20 -24.73 -11.60
C GLY A 337 20.56 -25.95 -12.29
N PRO A 338 20.25 -25.88 -13.59
CA PRO A 338 18.91 -25.63 -14.14
C PRO A 338 18.28 -26.88 -14.80
N GLN A 339 16.96 -26.87 -15.08
CA GLN A 339 16.35 -27.58 -16.23
C GLN A 339 14.90 -27.13 -16.53
N LEU A 340 14.62 -27.00 -17.82
CA LEU A 340 13.32 -26.73 -18.45
C LEU A 340 12.53 -28.04 -18.63
N THR A 341 11.20 -28.02 -18.45
CA THR A 341 10.21 -28.60 -19.39
C THR A 341 8.77 -28.21 -19.03
N ASN A 342 8.12 -27.60 -20.04
CA ASN A 342 6.75 -27.66 -20.57
C ASN A 342 5.50 -27.76 -19.68
N ASP A 343 4.66 -26.73 -19.89
CA ASP A 343 3.24 -26.73 -20.26
C ASP A 343 2.21 -27.50 -19.44
N GLU A 344 1.47 -26.79 -18.58
CA GLU A 344 0.05 -27.06 -18.31
C GLU A 344 -0.77 -25.76 -18.13
N GLU A 345 -2.06 -25.88 -18.44
CA GLU A 345 -3.04 -24.82 -18.75
C GLU A 345 -3.34 -23.85 -17.59
N ILE A 346 -3.51 -22.57 -17.94
CA ILE A 346 -3.62 -21.45 -16.99
C ILE A 346 -5.08 -21.09 -16.71
N SER A 347 -5.49 -21.21 -15.44
CA SER A 347 -6.82 -20.81 -14.94
C SER A 347 -6.93 -19.29 -14.76
N ALA A 348 -8.17 -18.76 -14.75
CA ALA A 348 -8.46 -17.33 -14.59
C ALA A 348 -7.90 -16.69 -13.30
N LYS A 349 -7.52 -17.49 -12.28
CA LYS A 349 -6.89 -17.04 -11.04
C LYS A 349 -5.43 -16.59 -11.22
N ASP A 350 -4.76 -17.03 -12.28
CA ASP A 350 -3.35 -16.72 -12.55
C ASP A 350 -3.12 -15.37 -13.25
N LYS A 351 -4.19 -14.69 -13.68
CA LYS A 351 -4.06 -13.35 -14.30
C LYS A 351 -3.76 -12.26 -13.27
N GLU A 352 -4.21 -12.40 -12.03
CA GLU A 352 -3.94 -11.42 -10.96
C GLU A 352 -2.55 -11.60 -10.32
N THR A 353 -2.05 -12.84 -10.23
CA THR A 353 -0.76 -13.17 -9.60
C THR A 353 0.46 -12.86 -10.47
N ARG A 354 0.30 -12.70 -11.79
CA ARG A 354 1.39 -12.29 -12.71
C ARG A 354 1.80 -10.83 -12.59
N ALA A 355 1.04 -9.98 -11.90
CA ALA A 355 1.39 -8.57 -11.70
C ALA A 355 2.63 -8.36 -10.80
N TYR A 356 3.08 -9.41 -10.09
CA TYR A 356 4.09 -9.32 -9.03
C TYR A 356 5.36 -10.18 -9.26
N VAL A 357 5.55 -10.74 -10.46
CA VAL A 357 6.76 -11.51 -10.78
C VAL A 357 7.85 -10.55 -11.28
N LEU A 358 9.02 -10.57 -10.62
CA LEU A 358 10.23 -9.89 -11.10
C LEU A 358 10.56 -10.41 -12.50
N ARG A 359 10.56 -9.51 -13.49
CA ARG A 359 10.67 -9.87 -14.90
C ARG A 359 12.12 -10.31 -15.19
N GLN A 360 12.32 -11.59 -15.48
CA GLN A 360 13.62 -12.20 -15.78
C GLN A 360 14.20 -11.80 -17.16
N ARG A 361 13.40 -11.15 -18.01
CA ARG A 361 13.75 -10.81 -19.40
C ARG A 361 13.56 -9.30 -19.65
N PRO A 362 14.45 -8.67 -20.45
CA PRO A 362 14.30 -7.27 -20.82
C PRO A 362 12.99 -7.05 -21.59
N LEU A 363 12.48 -5.83 -21.54
CA LEU A 363 11.20 -5.45 -22.12
C LEU A 363 11.36 -4.73 -23.46
N TYR A 364 12.48 -4.02 -23.63
CA TYR A 364 12.99 -3.59 -24.91
C TYR A 364 14.20 -4.45 -25.27
N TYR A 365 14.07 -5.25 -26.33
CA TYR A 365 15.18 -6.02 -26.89
C TYR A 365 15.99 -5.23 -27.92
N ASN A 366 15.46 -4.10 -28.38
CA ASN A 366 16.08 -3.18 -29.35
C ASN A 366 16.56 -3.89 -30.64
N CYS A 367 15.80 -4.85 -31.15
CA CYS A 367 16.13 -5.52 -32.42
C CYS A 367 15.91 -4.56 -33.60
N TYR A 368 16.89 -4.46 -34.50
CA TYR A 368 16.80 -3.54 -35.64
C TYR A 368 16.00 -4.15 -36.80
N LEU A 369 15.08 -3.37 -37.35
CA LEU A 369 14.31 -3.72 -38.53
C LEU A 369 14.77 -2.85 -39.70
N LEU A 370 15.24 -3.46 -40.78
CA LEU A 370 15.74 -2.78 -41.97
C LEU A 370 14.77 -2.94 -43.15
N ALA A 371 14.77 -1.98 -44.07
CA ALA A 371 14.10 -2.05 -45.36
C ALA A 371 14.94 -2.85 -46.38
N PRO A 372 14.38 -3.26 -47.54
CA PRO A 372 15.10 -4.04 -48.55
C PRO A 372 16.41 -3.40 -49.06
N ASP A 373 16.51 -2.08 -49.01
CA ASP A 373 17.70 -1.30 -49.37
C ASP A 373 18.72 -1.13 -48.23
N GLY A 374 18.42 -1.65 -47.04
CA GLY A 374 19.27 -1.57 -45.86
C GLY A 374 19.02 -0.37 -44.96
N GLU A 375 18.07 0.51 -45.29
CA GLU A 375 17.71 1.63 -44.41
C GLU A 375 17.08 1.12 -43.09
N SER A 376 17.51 1.69 -41.96
CA SER A 376 16.94 1.37 -40.65
C SER A 376 15.55 1.97 -40.49
N LEU A 377 14.57 1.15 -40.14
CA LEU A 377 13.17 1.54 -39.98
C LEU A 377 12.81 1.82 -38.52
N CYS A 378 13.11 0.87 -37.62
CA CYS A 378 12.88 1.03 -36.18
C CYS A 378 13.58 -0.04 -35.35
N THR A 379 13.64 0.20 -34.04
CA THR A 379 13.91 -0.83 -33.02
C THR A 379 12.60 -1.51 -32.60
N CYS A 380 12.62 -2.83 -32.48
CA CYS A 380 11.45 -3.64 -32.15
C CYS A 380 11.74 -4.76 -31.13
N ASP A 381 10.68 -5.44 -30.71
CA ASP A 381 10.76 -6.61 -29.83
C ASP A 381 11.19 -7.84 -30.64
N ILE A 382 11.97 -8.72 -30.01
CA ILE A 382 12.51 -9.93 -30.64
C ILE A 382 11.42 -10.80 -31.28
N LYS A 383 10.24 -10.91 -30.65
CA LYS A 383 9.14 -11.72 -31.18
C LYS A 383 8.59 -11.16 -32.49
N LYS A 384 8.61 -9.84 -32.67
CA LYS A 384 8.17 -9.20 -33.90
C LYS A 384 9.17 -9.46 -35.02
N ALA A 385 10.46 -9.36 -34.72
CA ALA A 385 11.53 -9.64 -35.66
C ALA A 385 11.50 -11.12 -36.12
N GLU A 386 11.37 -12.05 -35.17
CA GLU A 386 11.23 -13.49 -35.45
C GLU A 386 9.98 -13.78 -36.29
N TRP A 387 8.84 -13.16 -35.99
CA TRP A 387 7.61 -13.35 -36.76
C TRP A 387 7.78 -13.00 -38.25
N TYR A 388 8.52 -11.94 -38.59
CA TYR A 388 8.77 -11.62 -40.00
C TYR A 388 9.64 -12.68 -40.69
N ILE A 389 10.63 -13.25 -39.98
CA ILE A 389 11.45 -14.34 -40.50
C ILE A 389 10.60 -15.60 -40.71
N GLU A 390 9.82 -15.98 -39.70
CA GLU A 390 8.96 -17.18 -39.72
C GLU A 390 7.91 -17.12 -40.84
N LYS A 391 7.42 -15.91 -41.17
CA LYS A 391 6.49 -15.68 -42.28
C LYS A 391 7.17 -15.57 -43.64
N GLY A 392 8.49 -15.70 -43.72
CA GLY A 392 9.26 -15.56 -44.95
C GLY A 392 9.23 -14.13 -45.51
N LEU A 393 8.96 -13.14 -44.65
CA LEU A 393 8.83 -11.73 -45.02
C LEU A 393 10.10 -10.93 -44.74
N ALA A 394 11.05 -11.50 -44.00
CA ALA A 394 12.34 -10.88 -43.69
C ALA A 394 13.45 -11.93 -43.60
N ASP A 395 14.68 -11.48 -43.80
CA ASP A 395 15.89 -12.25 -43.54
C ASP A 395 16.60 -11.75 -42.30
N LYS A 396 17.19 -12.68 -41.56
CA LYS A 396 18.11 -12.31 -40.49
C LYS A 396 19.44 -11.87 -41.09
N VAL A 397 19.89 -10.68 -40.73
CA VAL A 397 21.13 -10.06 -41.25
C VAL A 397 22.25 -10.08 -40.20
N ASN A 398 21.91 -9.90 -38.92
CA ASN A 398 22.89 -9.94 -37.83
C ASN A 398 22.31 -10.60 -36.57
N ASP A 399 23.18 -11.24 -35.79
CA ASP A 399 22.86 -11.89 -34.51
C ASP A 399 22.89 -10.92 -33.32
N ASP A 400 23.86 -10.00 -33.29
CA ASP A 400 24.03 -9.03 -32.21
C ASP A 400 24.59 -7.68 -32.73
N PRO A 401 23.84 -6.56 -32.64
CA PRO A 401 22.44 -6.51 -32.23
C PRO A 401 21.55 -7.26 -33.23
N PHE A 402 20.55 -7.99 -32.72
CA PHE A 402 19.68 -8.82 -33.55
C PHE A 402 18.97 -7.96 -34.61
N THR A 403 19.26 -8.22 -35.88
CA THR A 403 18.85 -7.37 -36.99
C THR A 403 18.20 -8.19 -38.08
N VAL A 404 17.03 -7.74 -38.54
CA VAL A 404 16.27 -8.40 -39.60
C VAL A 404 15.92 -7.40 -40.71
N GLN A 405 16.01 -7.83 -41.95
CA GLN A 405 15.76 -7.03 -43.14
C GLN A 405 14.52 -7.53 -43.86
N LEU A 406 13.54 -6.64 -44.03
CA LEU A 406 12.30 -6.94 -44.75
C LEU A 406 12.59 -7.22 -46.23
N ARG A 407 11.86 -8.15 -46.81
CA ARG A 407 11.89 -8.50 -48.25
C ARG A 407 10.93 -7.66 -49.10
N PHE A 408 10.14 -6.80 -48.46
CA PHE A 408 9.12 -5.98 -49.10
C PHE A 408 9.24 -4.52 -48.66
N GLU A 409 8.68 -3.64 -49.48
CA GLU A 409 8.69 -2.20 -49.22
C GLU A 409 7.71 -1.83 -48.09
N PRO A 410 8.18 -1.23 -46.98
CA PRO A 410 7.29 -0.87 -45.87
C PRO A 410 6.40 0.32 -46.24
N ALA A 411 5.20 0.37 -45.67
CA ALA A 411 4.23 1.45 -45.92
C ALA A 411 4.67 2.83 -45.39
N GLY A 412 5.73 2.90 -44.58
CA GLY A 412 6.27 4.14 -44.04
C GLY A 412 7.75 3.99 -43.66
N ARG A 413 8.51 5.06 -43.86
CA ARG A 413 9.94 5.16 -43.54
C ARG A 413 10.19 6.35 -42.58
N PRO A 414 11.25 6.32 -41.77
CA PRO A 414 11.58 7.42 -40.87
C PRO A 414 11.90 8.70 -41.66
N THR A 415 11.44 9.84 -41.16
CA THR A 415 11.71 11.15 -41.79
C THR A 415 13.02 11.80 -41.33
N SER A 416 13.60 11.35 -40.21
CA SER A 416 14.87 11.86 -39.67
C SER A 416 15.68 10.76 -38.98
N LYS A 417 17.00 10.96 -38.89
CA LYS A 417 17.91 10.03 -38.17
C LYS A 417 17.71 10.06 -36.65
N ASP A 418 17.17 11.16 -36.12
CA ASP A 418 16.86 11.35 -34.70
C ASP A 418 15.44 10.89 -34.33
N ASP A 419 14.77 10.14 -35.22
CA ASP A 419 13.43 9.63 -34.97
C ASP A 419 13.43 8.71 -33.73
N TYR A 420 12.50 8.95 -32.82
CA TYR A 420 12.31 8.20 -31.57
C TYR A 420 12.22 6.68 -31.78
N TYR A 421 11.71 6.24 -32.93
CA TYR A 421 11.60 4.83 -33.27
C TYR A 421 12.93 4.17 -33.63
N LEU A 422 13.92 4.95 -34.04
CA LEU A 422 15.28 4.47 -34.36
C LEU A 422 16.15 4.36 -33.11
N GLN A 423 15.82 5.09 -32.05
CA GLN A 423 16.59 5.10 -30.82
C GLN A 423 16.42 3.81 -30.01
N GLU A 424 17.54 3.35 -29.43
CA GLU A 424 17.55 2.29 -28.43
C GLU A 424 16.86 2.74 -27.15
N LYS A 425 16.04 1.87 -26.59
CA LYS A 425 15.25 2.17 -25.40
C LYS A 425 15.84 1.46 -24.20
N GLU A 426 16.08 2.23 -23.15
CA GLU A 426 16.59 1.68 -21.90
C GLU A 426 15.49 0.98 -21.11
N ASN A 427 15.89 -0.14 -20.50
CA ASN A 427 15.06 -0.95 -19.64
C ASN A 427 15.11 -0.44 -18.18
N ILE A 428 14.63 0.79 -17.98
CA ILE A 428 14.69 1.48 -16.67
C ILE A 428 13.36 2.14 -16.33
N CYS A 429 13.13 2.38 -15.04
CA CYS A 429 12.05 3.26 -14.61
C CYS A 429 12.33 4.70 -15.07
N VAL A 430 11.45 5.27 -15.91
CA VAL A 430 11.63 6.63 -16.44
C VAL A 430 11.46 7.74 -15.39
N VAL A 431 11.00 7.39 -14.18
CA VAL A 431 10.77 8.35 -13.10
C VAL A 431 11.91 8.39 -12.09
N CYS A 432 12.43 7.23 -11.67
CA CYS A 432 13.47 7.15 -10.64
C CYS A 432 14.76 6.45 -11.09
N GLY A 433 14.84 5.99 -12.34
CA GLY A 433 16.02 5.31 -12.89
C GLY A 433 16.25 3.87 -12.41
N SER A 434 15.38 3.32 -11.55
CA SER A 434 15.53 1.94 -11.05
C SER A 434 15.54 0.90 -12.19
N LYS A 435 16.46 -0.07 -12.10
CA LYS A 435 16.67 -1.16 -13.07
C LYS A 435 16.12 -2.51 -12.61
N ASP A 436 15.69 -2.61 -11.35
CA ASP A 436 15.45 -3.89 -10.68
C ASP A 436 14.09 -4.53 -11.05
N SER A 437 13.07 -3.72 -11.33
CA SER A 437 11.74 -4.17 -11.74
C SER A 437 10.89 -3.01 -12.27
N TYR A 438 10.27 -3.16 -13.44
CA TYR A 438 9.39 -2.17 -14.06
C TYR A 438 8.25 -2.80 -14.87
N VAL A 439 7.12 -2.08 -14.96
CA VAL A 439 5.95 -2.44 -15.76
C VAL A 439 5.68 -1.35 -16.82
N ARG A 440 4.97 -1.76 -17.88
CA ARG A 440 4.46 -0.83 -18.91
C ARG A 440 3.25 -0.08 -18.36
N LYS A 441 3.36 1.24 -18.26
CA LYS A 441 2.26 2.17 -18.00
C LYS A 441 1.84 2.85 -19.30
N GLN A 442 0.54 2.85 -19.60
CA GLN A 442 0.02 3.67 -20.69
C GLN A 442 -0.16 5.11 -20.20
N VAL A 443 0.32 6.07 -20.97
CA VAL A 443 0.17 7.51 -20.69
C VAL A 443 -1.31 7.89 -20.76
N VAL A 444 -2.01 7.43 -21.80
CA VAL A 444 -3.45 7.60 -21.95
C VAL A 444 -4.14 6.26 -21.70
N PRO A 445 -5.07 6.17 -20.74
CA PRO A 445 -5.81 4.94 -20.50
C PRO A 445 -6.61 4.47 -21.73
N LYS A 446 -6.73 3.15 -21.88
CA LYS A 446 -7.38 2.52 -23.07
C LYS A 446 -8.82 2.98 -23.26
N GLU A 447 -9.52 3.25 -22.16
CA GLU A 447 -10.93 3.66 -22.16
C GLU A 447 -11.14 4.99 -22.87
N TYR A 448 -10.11 5.86 -22.89
CA TYR A 448 -10.13 7.15 -23.58
C TYR A 448 -9.58 7.04 -25.00
N ARG A 449 -8.60 6.16 -25.23
CA ARG A 449 -7.94 5.99 -26.53
C ARG A 449 -8.92 5.60 -27.65
N ARG A 450 -10.05 4.95 -27.33
CA ARG A 450 -11.09 4.63 -28.34
C ARG A 450 -11.67 5.87 -29.03
N TYR A 451 -11.66 7.02 -28.36
CA TYR A 451 -12.18 8.28 -28.88
C TYR A 451 -11.16 9.10 -29.68
N PHE A 452 -9.90 8.66 -29.75
CA PHE A 452 -8.86 9.38 -30.47
C PHE A 452 -9.04 9.24 -32.00
N PRO A 453 -8.59 10.23 -32.81
CA PRO A 453 -8.47 10.09 -34.26
C PRO A 453 -7.59 8.90 -34.65
N PRO A 454 -7.82 8.26 -35.81
CA PRO A 454 -6.99 7.15 -36.30
C PRO A 454 -5.49 7.47 -36.35
N SER A 455 -5.11 8.68 -36.78
CA SER A 455 -3.72 9.13 -36.84
C SER A 455 -2.99 9.08 -35.48
N LEU A 456 -3.71 9.27 -34.37
CA LEU A 456 -3.16 9.22 -33.01
C LEU A 456 -3.21 7.81 -32.40
N LYS A 457 -3.86 6.86 -33.08
CA LYS A 457 -3.94 5.46 -32.66
C LYS A 457 -2.76 4.63 -33.18
N ASP A 458 -2.17 5.00 -34.32
CA ASP A 458 -1.26 4.13 -35.10
C ASP A 458 0.24 4.19 -34.71
N HIS A 459 0.63 4.90 -33.65
CA HIS A 459 2.04 5.12 -33.30
C HIS A 459 2.37 4.83 -31.81
N ALA A 460 1.83 3.75 -31.26
CA ALA A 460 1.60 3.57 -29.82
C ALA A 460 2.81 3.32 -28.88
N SER A 461 4.06 3.20 -29.34
CA SER A 461 5.16 2.84 -28.43
C SER A 461 5.65 4.00 -27.55
N HIS A 462 5.54 5.26 -27.99
CA HIS A 462 5.92 6.44 -27.19
C HIS A 462 4.89 6.75 -26.07
N ASP A 463 3.67 6.22 -26.19
CA ASP A 463 2.61 6.34 -25.17
C ASP A 463 2.73 5.27 -24.07
N ILE A 464 3.80 4.48 -24.09
CA ILE A 464 4.05 3.42 -23.12
C ILE A 464 5.36 3.73 -22.39
N LEU A 465 5.24 3.98 -21.09
CA LEU A 465 6.37 4.27 -20.21
C LEU A 465 6.71 3.05 -19.36
N LEU A 466 7.98 2.93 -18.98
CA LEU A 466 8.43 1.95 -18.00
C LEU A 466 8.48 2.58 -16.61
N LEU A 467 7.74 2.01 -15.66
CA LEU A 467 7.72 2.48 -14.27
C LEU A 467 8.05 1.32 -13.34
N CYS A 468 8.94 1.55 -12.37
CA CYS A 468 9.08 0.62 -11.25
C CYS A 468 7.80 0.57 -10.42
N MET A 469 7.63 -0.46 -9.60
CA MET A 469 6.34 -0.68 -8.91
C MET A 469 5.93 0.52 -8.06
N SER A 470 6.87 1.11 -7.31
CA SER A 470 6.60 2.30 -6.51
C SER A 470 6.16 3.50 -7.36
N CYS A 471 6.83 3.74 -8.49
CA CYS A 471 6.46 4.83 -9.40
C CYS A 471 5.15 4.56 -10.15
N HIS A 472 4.87 3.31 -10.49
CA HIS A 472 3.63 2.90 -11.16
C HIS A 472 2.42 3.07 -10.25
N VAL A 473 2.54 2.67 -8.98
CA VAL A 473 1.46 2.85 -7.99
C VAL A 473 1.23 4.33 -7.75
N ARG A 474 2.30 5.12 -7.52
CA ARG A 474 2.20 6.57 -7.37
C ARG A 474 1.53 7.25 -8.57
N SER A 475 1.93 6.88 -9.80
CA SER A 475 1.28 7.37 -11.02
C SER A 475 -0.20 6.98 -11.08
N THR A 476 -0.56 5.77 -10.67
CA THR A 476 -1.96 5.32 -10.69
C THR A 476 -2.83 6.07 -9.67
N GLN A 477 -2.26 6.51 -8.55
CA GLN A 477 -2.95 7.38 -7.58
C GLN A 477 -3.25 8.75 -8.20
N TYR A 478 -2.26 9.41 -8.80
CA TYR A 478 -2.48 10.67 -9.52
C TYR A 478 -3.51 10.53 -10.64
N ASP A 479 -3.45 9.44 -11.42
CA ASP A 479 -4.44 9.16 -12.46
C ASP A 479 -5.85 9.01 -11.89
N THR A 480 -5.99 8.43 -10.70
CA THR A 480 -7.30 8.20 -10.07
C THR A 480 -7.89 9.51 -9.57
N THR A 481 -7.10 10.34 -8.88
CA THR A 481 -7.52 11.67 -8.45
C THR A 481 -7.92 12.53 -9.64
N LEU A 482 -7.06 12.57 -10.68
CA LEU A 482 -7.34 13.32 -11.90
C LEU A 482 -8.59 12.79 -12.62
N ARG A 483 -8.80 11.48 -12.65
CA ARG A 483 -10.01 10.89 -13.23
C ARG A 483 -11.27 11.39 -12.52
N TYR A 484 -11.30 11.42 -11.19
CA TYR A 484 -12.46 11.92 -10.44
C TYR A 484 -12.71 13.41 -10.67
N GLN A 485 -11.65 14.22 -10.71
CA GLN A 485 -11.74 15.64 -11.04
C GLN A 485 -12.32 15.84 -12.45
N LEU A 486 -11.77 15.14 -13.46
CA LEU A 486 -12.27 15.21 -14.83
C LEU A 486 -13.71 14.69 -14.96
N ALA A 487 -14.10 13.71 -14.16
CA ALA A 487 -15.47 13.19 -14.14
C ALA A 487 -16.46 14.23 -13.61
N GLU A 488 -16.08 15.01 -12.60
CA GLU A 488 -16.88 16.10 -12.07
C GLU A 488 -16.93 17.28 -13.07
N GLU A 489 -15.77 17.72 -13.57
CA GLU A 489 -15.65 18.82 -14.53
C GLU A 489 -16.40 18.56 -15.84
N CYS A 490 -16.34 17.32 -16.35
CA CYS A 490 -16.99 16.93 -17.60
C CYS A 490 -18.42 16.41 -17.40
N ASN A 491 -18.95 16.42 -16.17
CA ASN A 491 -20.23 15.81 -15.80
C ASN A 491 -20.38 14.37 -16.35
N ALA A 492 -19.30 13.61 -16.23
CA ALA A 492 -19.14 12.26 -16.75
C ALA A 492 -18.77 11.31 -15.60
N PRO A 493 -19.74 10.94 -14.74
CA PRO A 493 -19.47 10.20 -13.51
C PRO A 493 -18.80 8.85 -13.80
N ILE A 494 -17.78 8.52 -13.01
CA ILE A 494 -17.05 7.26 -13.11
C ILE A 494 -17.96 6.16 -12.57
N ASP A 495 -18.48 5.31 -13.47
CA ASP A 495 -19.24 4.13 -13.08
C ASP A 495 -18.33 3.16 -12.30
N MET A 496 -18.54 3.08 -10.98
CA MET A 496 -17.91 2.12 -10.09
C MET A 496 -18.61 0.76 -10.24
N GLY A 497 -18.55 0.20 -11.45
CA GLY A 497 -18.87 -1.20 -11.74
C GLY A 497 -20.12 -1.71 -11.05
N SER A 498 -21.29 -1.21 -11.44
CA SER A 498 -22.46 -2.10 -11.43
C SER A 498 -22.12 -3.28 -12.36
N GLY A 499 -22.32 -4.50 -11.90
CA GLY A 499 -21.89 -5.72 -12.58
C GLY A 499 -22.61 -6.00 -13.89
N THR A 500 -22.47 -5.17 -14.91
CA THR A 500 -22.69 -5.60 -16.29
C THR A 500 -21.53 -6.51 -16.67
N LYS A 501 -21.73 -7.82 -16.49
CA LYS A 501 -21.04 -8.82 -17.28
C LYS A 501 -21.15 -8.36 -18.74
N GLN A 502 -20.04 -7.92 -19.34
CA GLN A 502 -19.97 -7.86 -20.79
C GLN A 502 -20.22 -9.28 -21.29
N LEU A 503 -21.39 -9.50 -21.89
CA LEU A 503 -21.63 -10.67 -22.72
C LEU A 503 -20.66 -10.55 -23.89
N SER A 504 -19.60 -11.36 -23.85
CA SER A 504 -18.69 -11.48 -24.98
C SER A 504 -19.44 -12.21 -26.10
N ASP A 505 -19.70 -11.49 -27.19
CA ASP A 505 -20.11 -12.11 -28.44
C ASP A 505 -18.92 -12.91 -28.99
N HIS A 506 -19.00 -14.23 -28.79
CA HIS A 506 -17.94 -15.17 -29.15
C HIS A 506 -17.75 -15.27 -30.67
N ASP A 507 -18.79 -14.97 -31.45
CA ASP A 507 -18.73 -15.03 -32.91
C ASP A 507 -18.06 -13.78 -33.46
N LEU A 508 -18.32 -12.60 -32.88
CA LEU A 508 -17.62 -11.36 -33.24
C LEU A 508 -16.12 -11.41 -32.90
N GLN A 509 -15.74 -12.12 -31.83
CA GLN A 509 -14.33 -12.35 -31.50
C GLN A 509 -13.64 -13.26 -32.52
N LYS A 510 -14.30 -14.32 -33.00
CA LYS A 510 -13.76 -15.20 -34.05
C LYS A 510 -13.58 -14.47 -35.37
N VAL A 511 -14.54 -13.63 -35.75
CA VAL A 511 -14.43 -12.80 -36.98
C VAL A 511 -13.27 -11.81 -36.87
N ARG A 512 -13.05 -11.18 -35.71
CA ARG A 512 -11.91 -10.28 -35.49
C ARG A 512 -10.55 -10.97 -35.44
N SER A 513 -10.48 -12.22 -34.97
CA SER A 513 -9.24 -13.00 -35.00
C SER A 513 -8.90 -13.54 -36.39
N ALA A 514 -9.89 -13.69 -37.28
CA ALA A 514 -9.68 -14.13 -38.66
C ALA A 514 -9.32 -12.98 -39.61
N ALA A 515 -9.51 -11.72 -39.19
CA ALA A 515 -9.25 -10.52 -39.98
C ALA A 515 -7.93 -9.80 -39.62
N ARG A 516 -7.08 -10.40 -38.77
CA ARG A 516 -5.70 -9.99 -38.48
C ARG A 516 -4.75 -11.11 -38.87
#